data_AF-A0A016SFL7-F1
#
_entry.id   AF-A0A016SFL7-F1
#
_cell.length_a   1.000
_cell.length_b   1.000
_cell.length_c   1.000
_cell.angle_alpha   90.00
_cell.angle_beta   90.00
_cell.angle_gamma   90.00
#
_symmetry.space_group_name_H-M   'P 1'
#
loop_
_entity.id
_entity.type
_entity.pdbx_description
1 polymer ?
#
loop_
_entity_poly.entity_id
_entity_poly.type
_entity_poly.pdbx_seq_one_letter_code
_entity_poly.pdbx_strand_id
1 'polypeptide(L)'
;MYALFQIFLSVDEIDADHFLNNTYERLKTEKVAYEDFKNDQAREQAEKDAQEKHEEDHDDLVADDDKADTEVYPDYTTTPSPPSEDESDDVMPPYDEETQKAINEAEAARKEYDELDIKISSLDSQIREAESFIEQDFGADHAWATLKGKCFELTEKQYTYKYCPFDRTVQKDKNGYGETGLG
;
A
#
# COMPACT_ATOMS: atom_id res chain seq x y z
N MET A 1 14.66 0.08 -14.80
CA MET A 1 14.48 -0.11 -16.26
C MET A 1 15.13 1.00 -17.10
N TYR A 2 15.03 2.28 -16.72
CA TYR A 2 15.70 3.40 -17.42
C TYR A 2 17.24 3.37 -17.41
N ALA A 3 17.85 2.83 -16.36
CA ALA A 3 19.32 2.81 -16.23
C ALA A 3 20.02 1.84 -17.20
N LEU A 4 19.36 0.75 -17.64
CA LEU A 4 19.96 -0.19 -18.59
C LEU A 4 19.86 0.29 -20.04
N PHE A 5 18.89 1.16 -20.34
CA PHE A 5 18.71 1.70 -21.70
C PHE A 5 19.74 2.80 -22.02
N GLN A 6 20.14 3.60 -21.02
CA GLN A 6 21.15 4.67 -21.21
C GLN A 6 22.60 4.20 -21.34
N ILE A 7 22.92 2.95 -20.99
CA ILE A 7 24.33 2.50 -20.98
C ILE A 7 24.84 2.10 -22.37
N PHE A 8 23.95 1.80 -23.33
CA PHE A 8 24.35 1.18 -24.61
C PHE A 8 23.97 1.92 -25.88
N LEU A 9 23.10 2.93 -25.81
CA LEU A 9 22.91 3.88 -26.90
C LEU A 9 23.79 5.08 -26.60
N SER A 10 25.03 5.06 -27.10
CA SER A 10 25.95 6.20 -26.98
C SER A 10 25.51 7.42 -27.81
N VAL A 11 24.31 7.38 -28.40
CA VAL A 11 23.74 8.39 -29.27
C VAL A 11 22.23 8.43 -29.05
N ASP A 12 21.71 9.63 -28.76
CA ASP A 12 20.28 9.87 -28.55
C ASP A 12 19.45 9.78 -29.84
N GLU A 13 20.10 9.82 -31.01
CA GLU A 13 19.49 9.67 -32.34
C GLU A 13 20.28 8.71 -33.22
N ILE A 14 19.61 7.72 -33.81
CA ILE A 14 20.22 6.73 -34.71
C ILE A 14 19.42 6.68 -36.01
N ASP A 15 20.12 6.79 -37.13
CA ASP A 15 19.53 6.66 -38.47
C ASP A 15 19.11 5.21 -38.77
N ALA A 16 18.10 5.04 -39.64
CA ALA A 16 17.48 3.75 -39.92
C ALA A 16 18.47 2.68 -40.42
N ASP A 17 19.44 3.09 -41.26
CA ASP A 17 20.45 2.18 -41.80
C ASP A 17 21.45 1.74 -40.72
N HIS A 18 21.78 2.65 -39.80
CA HIS A 18 22.66 2.34 -38.67
C HIS A 18 21.95 1.44 -37.65
N PHE A 19 20.65 1.63 -37.45
CA PHE A 19 19.85 0.79 -36.56
C PHE A 19 19.82 -0.67 -37.04
N LEU A 20 19.50 -0.87 -38.31
CA LEU A 20 19.38 -2.22 -38.89
C LEU A 20 20.71 -2.96 -38.93
N ASN A 21 21.81 -2.26 -39.24
CA ASN A 21 23.11 -2.91 -39.40
C ASN A 21 23.89 -3.10 -38.09
N ASN A 22 23.72 -2.23 -37.09
CA ASN A 22 24.60 -2.22 -35.91
C ASN A 22 23.88 -2.40 -34.56
N THR A 23 22.60 -2.08 -34.44
CA THR A 23 21.89 -2.13 -33.14
C THR A 23 20.80 -3.19 -33.06
N TYR A 24 20.15 -3.52 -34.17
CA TYR A 24 18.99 -4.41 -34.18
C TYR A 24 19.31 -5.80 -33.58
N GLU A 25 20.38 -6.45 -34.02
CA GLU A 25 20.73 -7.80 -33.52
C GLU A 25 21.13 -7.81 -32.04
N ARG A 26 21.74 -6.72 -31.55
CA ARG A 26 22.07 -6.56 -30.13
C ARG A 26 20.80 -6.42 -29.30
N LEU A 27 19.90 -5.54 -29.71
CA LEU A 27 18.61 -5.34 -29.04
C LEU A 27 17.76 -6.61 -29.05
N LYS A 28 17.78 -7.35 -30.15
CA LYS A 28 17.06 -8.62 -30.27
C LYS A 28 17.61 -9.67 -29.30
N THR A 29 18.92 -9.79 -29.18
CA THR A 29 19.56 -10.74 -28.27
C THR A 29 19.27 -10.40 -26.80
N GLU A 30 19.36 -9.12 -26.45
CA GLU A 30 19.03 -8.63 -25.10
C GLU A 30 17.55 -8.81 -24.76
N LYS A 31 16.66 -8.61 -25.72
CA LYS A 31 15.23 -8.86 -25.52
C LYS A 31 14.98 -10.32 -25.13
N VAL A 32 15.63 -11.27 -25.81
CA VAL A 32 15.52 -12.69 -25.47
C VAL A 32 16.07 -12.97 -24.07
N ALA A 33 17.24 -12.42 -23.74
CA ALA A 33 17.82 -12.57 -22.40
C ALA A 33 16.92 -11.99 -21.28
N TYR A 34 16.26 -10.86 -21.55
CA TYR A 34 15.31 -10.25 -20.62
C TYR A 34 14.03 -11.07 -20.47
N GLU A 35 13.51 -11.64 -21.56
CA GLU A 35 12.35 -12.54 -21.52
C GLU A 35 12.66 -13.82 -20.73
N ASP A 36 13.85 -14.40 -20.92
CA ASP A 36 14.32 -15.57 -20.15
C ASP A 36 14.46 -15.22 -18.66
N PHE A 37 15.10 -14.09 -18.33
CA PHE A 37 15.21 -13.62 -16.94
C PHE A 37 13.85 -13.42 -16.27
N LYS A 38 12.89 -12.83 -16.99
CA LYS A 38 11.53 -12.62 -16.48
C LYS A 38 10.82 -13.96 -16.22
N ASN A 39 11.00 -14.93 -17.10
CA ASN A 39 10.43 -16.27 -16.95
C ASN A 39 11.03 -17.02 -15.76
N ASP A 40 12.34 -16.93 -15.54
CA ASP A 40 13.01 -17.55 -14.39
C ASP A 40 12.54 -16.94 -13.06
N GLN A 41 12.38 -15.62 -13.00
CA GLN A 41 11.82 -14.94 -11.81
C GLN A 41 10.38 -15.40 -11.52
N ALA A 42 9.55 -15.56 -12.56
CA ALA A 42 8.18 -16.04 -12.40
C ALA A 42 8.13 -17.49 -11.90
N ARG A 43 9.08 -18.34 -12.33
CA ARG A 43 9.20 -19.73 -11.84
C ARG A 43 9.63 -19.79 -10.38
N GLU A 44 10.62 -18.98 -9.99
CA GLU A 44 11.07 -18.92 -8.59
C GLU A 44 9.96 -18.45 -7.64
N GLN A 45 9.15 -17.48 -8.08
CA GLN A 45 7.99 -17.03 -7.29
C GLN A 45 6.93 -18.13 -7.17
N ALA A 46 6.63 -18.84 -8.27
CA ALA A 46 5.67 -19.95 -8.24
C ALA A 46 6.13 -21.11 -7.34
N GLU A 47 7.44 -21.36 -7.24
CA GLU A 47 8.02 -22.35 -6.33
C GLU A 47 7.86 -21.94 -4.86
N LYS A 48 8.07 -20.66 -4.53
CA LYS A 48 7.85 -20.12 -3.17
C LYS A 48 6.38 -20.21 -2.75
N ASP A 49 5.46 -19.82 -3.63
CA ASP A 49 4.02 -19.86 -3.39
C ASP A 49 3.50 -21.31 -3.23
N ALA A 50 4.14 -22.28 -3.88
CA ALA A 50 3.82 -23.70 -3.72
C ALA A 50 4.32 -24.28 -2.38
N GLN A 51 5.38 -23.69 -1.82
CA GLN A 51 5.99 -24.13 -0.56
C GLN A 51 5.22 -23.60 0.66
N GLU A 52 4.68 -22.38 0.60
CA GLU A 52 3.79 -21.83 1.65
C GLU A 52 2.49 -22.62 1.80
N LYS A 53 1.92 -23.16 0.72
CA LYS A 53 0.67 -23.95 0.77
C LYS A 53 0.80 -25.32 1.45
N HIS A 54 2.01 -25.78 1.75
CA HIS A 54 2.24 -27.09 2.36
C HIS A 54 2.34 -27.05 3.90
N GLU A 55 2.30 -25.85 4.51
CA GLU A 55 2.38 -25.65 5.97
C GLU A 55 1.01 -25.44 6.67
N GLU A 56 -0.09 -25.27 5.93
CA GLU A 56 -1.44 -25.01 6.50
C GLU A 56 -2.36 -26.25 6.65
N ASP A 57 -1.86 -27.49 6.51
CA ASP A 57 -2.69 -28.72 6.58
C ASP A 57 -2.43 -29.58 7.82
N HIS A 58 -2.19 -28.99 8.99
CA HIS A 58 -2.15 -29.77 10.23
C HIS A 58 -2.53 -29.00 11.50
N ASP A 59 -3.79 -28.58 11.62
CA ASP A 59 -4.44 -28.56 12.95
C ASP A 59 -5.97 -28.54 12.84
N ASP A 60 -6.56 -29.70 12.57
CA ASP A 60 -7.98 -29.95 12.80
C ASP A 60 -8.14 -31.20 13.66
N LEU A 61 -8.20 -30.99 14.98
CA LEU A 61 -8.76 -31.95 15.93
C LEU A 61 -9.78 -31.25 16.82
N VAL A 62 -11.02 -31.34 16.37
CA VAL A 62 -12.26 -31.19 17.13
C VAL A 62 -12.25 -31.96 18.45
N ALA A 63 -12.74 -31.33 19.52
CA ALA A 63 -13.36 -32.00 20.66
C ALA A 63 -14.51 -31.14 21.19
N ASP A 64 -15.70 -31.49 20.72
CA ASP A 64 -17.01 -31.13 21.26
C ASP A 64 -17.23 -31.93 22.54
N ASP A 65 -17.49 -31.28 23.68
CA ASP A 65 -18.14 -31.92 24.82
C ASP A 65 -18.96 -30.89 25.63
N ASP A 66 -20.27 -30.95 25.40
CA ASP A 66 -21.32 -30.29 26.16
C ASP A 66 -21.24 -30.63 27.66
N LYS A 67 -21.07 -29.62 28.52
CA LYS A 67 -21.59 -29.65 29.90
C LYS A 67 -22.15 -28.30 30.31
N ALA A 68 -23.47 -28.28 30.43
CA ALA A 68 -24.22 -27.31 31.21
C ALA A 68 -23.78 -27.37 32.70
N ASP A 69 -23.46 -26.23 33.30
CA ASP A 69 -24.14 -25.80 34.52
C ASP A 69 -23.98 -24.29 34.76
N THR A 70 -25.06 -23.76 35.30
CA THR A 70 -25.34 -22.46 35.93
C THR A 70 -24.15 -21.83 36.68
N GLU A 71 -24.04 -20.49 36.69
CA GLU A 71 -23.88 -19.62 37.89
C GLU A 71 -23.54 -18.16 37.51
N VAL A 72 -24.52 -17.28 37.71
CA VAL A 72 -24.47 -15.87 38.17
C VAL A 72 -23.34 -14.94 37.68
N TYR A 73 -23.68 -13.97 36.84
CA TYR A 73 -22.89 -12.75 36.61
C TYR A 73 -23.11 -11.74 37.76
N PRO A 74 -22.05 -11.19 38.40
CA PRO A 74 -22.19 -9.96 39.14
C PRO A 74 -22.16 -8.77 38.17
N ASP A 75 -23.26 -8.02 38.18
CA ASP A 75 -23.44 -6.71 37.59
C ASP A 75 -22.41 -5.71 38.15
N TYR A 76 -21.58 -5.13 37.28
CA TYR A 76 -20.65 -4.07 37.64
C TYR A 76 -21.13 -2.70 37.16
N THR A 77 -22.41 -2.36 37.32
CA THR A 77 -22.77 -0.93 37.41
C THR A 77 -22.37 -0.38 38.78
N THR A 78 -21.08 -0.10 38.98
CA THR A 78 -20.62 0.80 40.04
C THR A 78 -19.83 1.92 39.39
N THR A 79 -20.47 3.09 39.36
CA THR A 79 -19.87 4.38 39.06
C THR A 79 -18.73 4.63 40.07
N PRO A 80 -17.47 4.84 39.64
CA PRO A 80 -16.42 5.16 40.58
C PRO A 80 -16.61 6.60 41.09
N SER A 81 -16.80 6.74 42.39
CA SER A 81 -16.58 8.01 43.10
C SER A 81 -15.14 8.51 42.86
N PRO A 82 -14.91 9.83 42.88
CA PRO A 82 -13.61 10.41 42.58
C PRO A 82 -12.60 9.99 43.68
N PRO A 83 -11.43 9.43 43.33
CA PRO A 83 -10.40 9.16 44.30
C PRO A 83 -9.78 10.47 44.77
N SER A 84 -9.58 10.53 46.08
CA SER A 84 -8.89 11.56 46.85
C SER A 84 -7.47 11.83 46.37
N GLU A 85 -7.06 13.09 46.57
CA GLU A 85 -5.71 13.63 46.43
C GLU A 85 -4.71 12.83 47.30
N ASP A 86 -4.01 11.88 46.68
CA ASP A 86 -2.70 11.37 47.10
C ASP A 86 -1.87 11.20 45.83
N GLU A 87 -1.27 12.31 45.37
CA GLU A 87 -0.22 12.30 44.35
C GLU A 87 1.05 11.72 44.97
N SER A 88 1.13 10.39 45.04
CA SER A 88 2.42 9.72 45.16
C SER A 88 2.99 9.58 43.75
N ASP A 89 4.10 10.26 43.49
CA ASP A 89 4.95 10.09 42.32
C ASP A 89 5.30 8.60 42.11
N ASP A 90 4.45 7.87 41.38
CA ASP A 90 4.63 6.47 41.00
C ASP A 90 5.60 6.40 39.81
N VAL A 91 6.79 7.00 39.99
CA VAL A 91 7.86 6.96 39.00
C VAL A 91 8.57 5.64 39.18
N MET A 92 8.33 4.71 38.25
CA MET A 92 9.05 3.45 38.22
C MET A 92 10.57 3.71 38.28
N PRO A 93 11.33 2.93 39.06
CA PRO A 93 12.77 3.06 39.11
C PRO A 93 13.37 2.86 37.71
N PRO A 94 14.45 3.58 37.36
CA PRO A 94 15.10 3.42 36.06
C PRO A 94 15.60 1.98 35.90
N TYR A 95 15.48 1.46 34.68
CA TYR A 95 15.99 0.13 34.33
C TYR A 95 17.51 0.05 34.51
N ASP A 96 18.02 -1.17 34.67
CA ASP A 96 19.45 -1.43 34.66
C ASP A 96 20.09 -1.06 33.30
N GLU A 97 21.39 -0.76 33.30
CA GLU A 97 22.09 -0.20 32.13
C GLU A 97 22.01 -1.10 30.89
N GLU A 98 22.05 -2.43 31.09
CA GLU A 98 21.93 -3.41 30.01
C GLU A 98 20.53 -3.38 29.38
N THR A 99 19.49 -3.41 30.21
CA THR A 99 18.10 -3.29 29.75
C THR A 99 17.84 -1.94 29.07
N GLN A 100 18.36 -0.84 29.62
CA GLN A 100 18.18 0.48 29.01
C GLN A 100 18.85 0.58 27.64
N LYS A 101 20.03 -0.03 27.47
CA LYS A 101 20.70 -0.11 26.17
C LYS A 101 19.88 -0.93 25.17
N ALA A 102 19.34 -2.07 25.60
CA ALA A 102 18.48 -2.90 24.76
C ALA A 102 17.20 -2.17 24.32
N ILE A 103 16.59 -1.39 25.23
CA ILE A 103 15.43 -0.53 24.93
C ILE A 103 15.80 0.51 23.87
N ASN A 104 16.90 1.24 24.08
CA ASN A 104 17.33 2.29 23.14
C ASN A 104 17.64 1.72 21.74
N GLU A 105 18.28 0.56 21.67
CA GLU A 105 18.57 -0.13 20.40
C GLU A 105 17.29 -0.60 19.71
N ALA A 106 16.34 -1.17 20.46
CA ALA A 106 15.05 -1.58 19.92
C ALA A 106 14.21 -0.37 19.43
N GLU A 107 14.22 0.74 20.17
CA GLU A 107 13.55 1.98 19.76
C GLU A 107 14.18 2.58 18.50
N ALA A 108 15.50 2.57 18.39
CA ALA A 108 16.20 3.01 17.18
C ALA A 108 15.81 2.14 15.98
N ALA A 109 15.83 0.82 16.14
CA ALA A 109 15.44 -0.12 15.07
C ALA A 109 13.98 0.04 14.65
N ARG A 110 13.05 0.23 15.60
CA ARG A 110 11.63 0.50 15.30
C ARG A 110 11.47 1.79 14.52
N LYS A 111 12.15 2.86 14.96
CA LYS A 111 12.11 4.14 14.26
C LYS A 111 12.62 4.03 12.83
N GLU A 112 13.74 3.34 12.63
CA GLU A 112 14.28 3.11 11.28
C GLU A 112 13.31 2.30 10.41
N TYR A 113 12.68 1.26 10.97
CA TYR A 113 11.66 0.48 10.29
C TYR A 113 10.46 1.35 9.91
N ASP A 114 9.89 2.10 10.85
CA ASP A 114 8.72 2.96 10.61
C ASP A 114 9.02 4.02 9.53
N GLU A 115 10.22 4.59 9.55
CA GLU A 115 10.65 5.54 8.51
C GLU A 115 10.75 4.89 7.13
N LEU A 116 11.21 3.64 7.04
CA LEU A 116 11.29 2.90 5.78
C LEU A 116 9.90 2.45 5.30
N ASP A 117 9.05 1.99 6.21
CA ASP A 117 7.69 1.55 5.91
C ASP A 117 6.85 2.70 5.32
N ILE A 118 6.92 3.89 5.93
CA ILE A 118 6.28 5.10 5.40
C ILE A 118 6.80 5.44 3.99
N LYS A 119 8.12 5.31 3.76
CA LYS A 119 8.72 5.57 2.44
C LYS A 119 8.25 4.55 1.41
N ILE A 120 8.22 3.26 1.75
CA ILE A 120 7.75 2.20 0.85
C ILE A 120 6.28 2.43 0.51
N SER A 121 5.42 2.64 1.51
CA SER A 121 3.99 2.92 1.31
C SER A 121 3.75 4.18 0.44
N SER A 122 4.57 5.22 0.61
CA SER A 122 4.54 6.42 -0.23
C SER A 122 4.95 6.13 -1.68
N LEU A 123 6.01 5.35 -1.89
CA LEU A 123 6.47 4.97 -3.23
C LEU A 123 5.46 4.08 -3.93
N ASP A 124 4.88 3.10 -3.24
CA ASP A 124 3.82 2.24 -3.79
C ASP A 124 2.60 3.06 -4.19
N SER A 125 2.22 4.06 -3.39
CA SER A 125 1.13 4.99 -3.73
C SER A 125 1.44 5.80 -4.99
N GLN A 126 2.67 6.28 -5.14
CA GLN A 126 3.11 7.01 -6.34
C GLN A 126 3.16 6.12 -7.58
N ILE A 127 3.58 4.86 -7.44
CA ILE A 127 3.58 3.88 -8.52
C ILE A 127 2.14 3.65 -9.00
N ARG A 128 1.22 3.37 -8.08
CA ARG A 128 -0.21 3.17 -8.41
C ARG A 128 -0.81 4.39 -9.09
N GLU A 129 -0.47 5.60 -8.65
CA GLU A 129 -0.92 6.84 -9.29
C GLU A 129 -0.40 6.98 -10.73
N ALA A 130 0.89 6.67 -10.95
CA ALA A 130 1.51 6.71 -12.26
C ALA A 130 0.95 5.63 -13.20
N GLU A 131 0.75 4.41 -12.72
CA GLU A 131 0.09 3.32 -13.45
C GLU A 131 -1.32 3.74 -13.86
N SER A 132 -2.11 4.24 -12.91
CA SER A 132 -3.45 4.80 -13.17
C SER A 132 -3.43 5.93 -14.21
N PHE A 133 -2.38 6.76 -14.24
CA PHE A 133 -2.24 7.79 -15.27
C PHE A 133 -2.03 7.17 -16.66
N ILE A 134 -1.16 6.17 -16.78
CA ILE A 134 -0.85 5.56 -18.08
C ILE A 134 -2.05 4.76 -18.62
N GLU A 135 -2.83 4.13 -17.74
CA GLU A 135 -3.99 3.31 -18.14
C GLU A 135 -5.22 4.15 -18.55
N GLN A 136 -5.31 5.40 -18.09
CA GLN A 136 -6.47 6.25 -18.35
C GLN A 136 -6.42 6.88 -19.75
N ASP A 137 -7.57 6.92 -20.41
CA ASP A 137 -7.74 7.62 -21.68
C ASP A 137 -8.00 9.10 -21.46
N PHE A 138 -7.00 9.93 -21.75
CA PHE A 138 -7.10 11.40 -21.71
C PHE A 138 -7.43 12.04 -23.06
N GLY A 139 -7.84 11.24 -24.04
CA GLY A 139 -8.08 11.66 -25.42
C GLY A 139 -6.80 11.91 -26.22
N ALA A 140 -6.98 12.42 -27.44
CA ALA A 140 -5.87 12.73 -28.35
C ALA A 140 -4.87 13.70 -27.69
N ASP A 141 -3.57 13.41 -27.83
CA ASP A 141 -2.47 14.20 -27.28
C ASP A 141 -2.58 14.50 -25.77
N HIS A 142 -3.28 13.64 -25.01
CA HIS A 142 -3.55 13.85 -23.58
C HIS A 142 -4.25 15.19 -23.28
N ALA A 143 -5.08 15.69 -24.21
CA ALA A 143 -5.71 17.00 -24.11
C ALA A 143 -6.49 17.21 -22.79
N TRP A 144 -7.04 16.14 -22.22
CA TRP A 144 -7.82 16.19 -20.98
C TRP A 144 -7.03 15.83 -19.71
N ALA A 145 -5.75 15.48 -19.81
CA ALA A 145 -4.94 15.07 -18.66
C ALA A 145 -4.85 16.16 -17.57
N THR A 146 -4.93 17.43 -17.97
CA THR A 146 -4.94 18.57 -17.04
C THR A 146 -6.17 18.62 -16.13
N LEU A 147 -7.20 17.82 -16.40
CA LEU A 147 -8.40 17.70 -15.57
C LEU A 147 -8.27 16.62 -14.49
N LYS A 148 -7.29 15.69 -14.58
CA LYS A 148 -7.06 14.70 -13.54
C LYS A 148 -6.75 15.40 -12.21
N GLY A 149 -7.37 14.93 -11.14
CA GLY A 149 -7.24 15.52 -9.79
C GLY A 149 -8.01 16.83 -9.58
N LYS A 150 -8.64 17.40 -10.61
CA LYS A 150 -9.55 18.56 -10.45
C LYS A 150 -10.96 18.06 -10.20
N CYS A 151 -11.62 18.63 -9.20
CA CYS A 151 -13.03 18.35 -8.92
C CYS A 151 -13.86 19.62 -9.04
N PHE A 152 -15.07 19.47 -9.56
CA PHE A 152 -16.03 20.54 -9.78
C PHE A 152 -17.27 20.26 -8.96
N GLU A 153 -17.82 21.29 -8.32
CA GLU A 153 -19.00 21.17 -7.47
C GLU A 153 -20.16 22.02 -8.00
N LEU A 154 -21.35 21.42 -8.03
CA LEU A 154 -22.60 22.09 -8.40
C LEU A 154 -23.65 21.80 -7.34
N THR A 155 -24.18 22.86 -6.74
CA THR A 155 -25.22 22.74 -5.73
C THR A 155 -26.59 23.07 -6.33
N GLU A 156 -27.49 22.08 -6.33
CA GLU A 156 -28.87 22.25 -6.76
C GLU A 156 -29.85 21.75 -5.69
N LYS A 157 -30.78 22.63 -5.28
CA LYS A 157 -31.82 22.34 -4.28
C LYS A 157 -31.23 21.76 -2.99
N GLN A 158 -31.40 20.46 -2.74
CA GLN A 158 -30.93 19.77 -1.53
C GLN A 158 -29.62 18.99 -1.73
N TYR A 159 -29.06 18.97 -2.95
CA TYR A 159 -27.88 18.17 -3.26
C TYR A 159 -26.71 19.03 -3.75
N THR A 160 -25.50 18.60 -3.42
CA THR A 160 -24.24 19.06 -4.02
C THR A 160 -23.64 17.91 -4.80
N TYR A 161 -23.54 18.09 -6.11
CA TYR A 161 -22.86 17.17 -7.02
C TYR A 161 -21.39 17.52 -7.08
N LYS A 162 -20.52 16.57 -6.82
CA LYS A 162 -19.08 16.69 -7.00
C LYS A 162 -18.65 15.76 -8.13
N TYR A 163 -18.08 16.34 -9.17
CA TYR A 163 -17.60 15.65 -10.35
C TYR A 163 -16.08 15.76 -10.43
N CYS A 164 -15.39 14.62 -10.39
CA CYS A 164 -13.94 14.54 -10.56
C CYS A 164 -13.65 13.69 -11.83
N PRO A 165 -13.25 14.30 -12.96
CA PRO A 165 -12.87 13.57 -14.15
C PRO A 165 -11.78 12.54 -13.86
N PHE A 166 -11.93 11.34 -14.43
CA PHE A 166 -10.99 10.22 -14.26
C PHE A 166 -10.83 9.69 -12.82
N ASP A 167 -11.78 10.02 -11.95
CA ASP A 167 -11.90 9.49 -10.59
C ASP A 167 -13.37 9.11 -10.36
N ARG A 168 -14.07 9.76 -9.42
CA ARG A 168 -15.46 9.44 -9.08
C ARG A 168 -16.39 10.64 -9.12
N THR A 169 -17.66 10.36 -9.41
CA THR A 169 -18.75 11.35 -9.31
C THR A 169 -19.62 11.04 -8.11
N VAL A 170 -19.83 12.00 -7.22
CA VAL A 170 -20.62 11.81 -6.00
C VAL A 170 -21.70 12.87 -5.84
N GLN A 171 -22.83 12.46 -5.28
CA GLN A 171 -23.91 13.34 -4.83
C GLN A 171 -23.90 13.38 -3.30
N LYS A 172 -23.88 14.58 -2.72
CA LYS A 172 -23.96 14.80 -1.27
C LYS A 172 -25.26 15.51 -0.93
N ASP A 173 -26.01 14.97 0.03
CA ASP A 173 -27.13 15.71 0.62
C ASP A 173 -26.59 16.88 1.45
N LYS A 174 -27.18 18.06 1.31
CA LYS A 174 -26.84 19.24 2.12
C LYS A 174 -26.96 18.99 3.62
N ASN A 175 -27.87 18.10 4.00
CA ASN A 175 -28.14 17.78 5.39
C ASN A 175 -27.25 16.63 5.93
N GLY A 176 -26.30 16.15 5.13
CA GLY A 176 -25.18 15.32 5.62
C GLY A 176 -25.48 13.83 5.81
N TYR A 177 -26.56 13.29 5.26
CA TYR A 177 -26.96 11.88 5.46
C TYR A 177 -26.24 10.84 4.57
N GLY A 178 -25.16 11.23 3.88
CA GLY A 178 -24.33 10.32 3.10
C GLY A 178 -23.91 10.89 1.75
N GLU A 179 -22.92 10.23 1.13
CA GLU A 179 -22.54 10.46 -0.28
C GLU A 179 -22.94 9.27 -1.13
N THR A 180 -23.59 9.52 -2.27
CA THR A 180 -24.00 8.50 -3.24
C THR A 180 -23.10 8.60 -4.47
N GLY A 181 -22.43 7.51 -4.85
CA GLY A 181 -21.71 7.42 -6.11
C GLY A 181 -22.66 7.40 -7.30
N LEU A 182 -22.39 8.21 -8.33
CA LEU A 182 -23.23 8.31 -9.53
C LEU A 182 -22.73 7.47 -10.72
N GLY A 183 -21.66 6.70 -10.51
CA GLY A 183 -20.98 5.91 -11.55
C GLY A 183 -19.48 5.92 -11.31
#